data_AF-A0A349ZXS9-F1
#
_entry.id   AF-A0A349ZXS9-F1
#
_cell.length_a   1.000
_cell.length_b   1.000
_cell.length_c   1.000
_cell.angle_alpha   90.00
_cell.angle_beta   90.00
_cell.angle_gamma   90.00
#
_symmetry.space_group_name_H-M   'P 1'
#
loop_
_entity.id
_entity.type
_entity.pdbx_description
1 polymer ?
#
loop_
_entity_poly.entity_id
_entity_poly.type
_entity_poly.pdbx_seq_one_letter_code
_entity_poly.pdbx_strand_id
1 'polypeptide(L)'
;QITQVNLRPLHVAGFTGAGMTIAVLDTGFPYVNTGSAYERLRSRGQIKGGYNFINKSTNIYSTSLNNHGSYCLGVIGGYIQNGFAGSAPDADFYLYATEDAANEIPEEQLYWAQAAEEADRVGADVITSSLGYYDFDDPRYNLVFADMNGTTSFIARSAQIAVEKGIFVVTAAGNEGTNAWKRIVTPGDNEKVFTIGSVTSTGSSSSFSSYGPNANGRIKPDASARGSSTAIAYNNSVTYGSGTSFATPLAAGGIACLIQAFPHKPLQDLQNTLRQTASLYPNTNAQQGYGILNFKKARQQSQLNVSELQTAKIQLYPNPVDHTFGVKTAEKIKGIELYNTLGQRIKTFEPADEYKVNDLPAGIYFLKILTASQTVIEKMVKK
;
A
#
# COMPACT_ATOMS: atom_id res chain seq x y z
N GLN A 1 -8.93 -4.37 -16.10
CA GLN A 1 -7.68 -4.28 -15.30
C GLN A 1 -7.89 -4.48 -13.80
N ILE A 2 -8.90 -3.86 -13.17
CA ILE A 2 -9.22 -4.06 -11.73
C ILE A 2 -9.49 -5.54 -11.35
N THR A 3 -9.97 -6.35 -12.30
CA THR A 3 -10.15 -7.80 -12.11
C THR A 3 -8.83 -8.54 -11.90
N GLN A 4 -7.76 -8.15 -12.61
CA GLN A 4 -6.45 -8.81 -12.51
C GLN A 4 -5.86 -8.67 -11.09
N VAL A 5 -6.05 -7.49 -10.49
CA VAL A 5 -5.61 -7.22 -9.11
C VAL A 5 -6.67 -7.59 -8.06
N ASN A 6 -7.75 -8.26 -8.45
CA ASN A 6 -8.84 -8.69 -7.57
C ASN A 6 -9.46 -7.55 -6.73
N LEU A 7 -9.64 -6.37 -7.33
CA LEU A 7 -10.18 -5.19 -6.64
C LEU A 7 -11.72 -5.15 -6.61
N ARG A 8 -12.41 -5.74 -7.60
CA ARG A 8 -13.88 -5.76 -7.67
C ARG A 8 -14.59 -6.21 -6.36
N PRO A 9 -14.10 -7.22 -5.61
CA PRO A 9 -14.69 -7.60 -4.33
C PRO A 9 -14.66 -6.51 -3.25
N LEU A 10 -13.72 -5.55 -3.30
CA LEU A 10 -13.70 -4.39 -2.41
C LEU A 10 -14.79 -3.40 -2.85
N HIS A 11 -14.87 -3.10 -4.14
CA HIS A 11 -15.92 -2.24 -4.70
C HIS A 11 -17.34 -2.75 -4.37
N VAL A 12 -17.59 -4.06 -4.52
CA VAL A 12 -18.88 -4.69 -4.18
C VAL A 12 -19.20 -4.57 -2.69
N ALA A 13 -18.19 -4.49 -1.83
CA ALA A 13 -18.36 -4.28 -0.39
C ALA A 13 -18.43 -2.79 0.01
N GLY A 14 -18.52 -1.88 -0.96
CA GLY A 14 -18.62 -0.43 -0.71
C GLY A 14 -17.28 0.29 -0.55
N PHE A 15 -16.16 -0.41 -0.72
CA PHE A 15 -14.84 0.21 -0.66
C PHE A 15 -14.40 0.65 -2.05
N THR A 16 -14.79 1.86 -2.44
CA THR A 16 -14.54 2.48 -3.76
C THR A 16 -13.68 3.75 -3.68
N GLY A 17 -13.05 4.00 -2.52
CA GLY A 17 -12.25 5.18 -2.24
C GLY A 17 -13.02 6.30 -1.53
N ALA A 18 -14.30 6.13 -1.22
CA ALA A 18 -15.08 7.16 -0.52
C ALA A 18 -14.45 7.54 0.83
N GLY A 19 -14.23 8.84 1.04
CA GLY A 19 -13.58 9.38 2.22
C GLY A 19 -12.05 9.32 2.20
N MET A 20 -11.45 8.77 1.13
CA MET A 20 -10.00 8.77 0.93
C MET A 20 -9.57 9.97 0.09
N THR A 21 -8.43 10.55 0.43
CA THR A 21 -7.79 11.63 -0.33
C THR A 21 -6.54 11.13 -1.04
N ILE A 22 -6.49 11.30 -2.36
CA ILE A 22 -5.37 10.89 -3.22
C ILE A 22 -4.73 12.13 -3.86
N ALA A 23 -3.46 12.37 -3.57
CA ALA A 23 -2.65 13.36 -4.26
C ALA A 23 -2.00 12.73 -5.50
N VAL A 24 -2.26 13.28 -6.69
CA VAL A 24 -1.69 12.85 -7.96
C VAL A 24 -0.60 13.85 -8.36
N LEU A 25 0.66 13.43 -8.33
CA LEU A 25 1.83 14.24 -8.69
C LEU A 25 2.33 13.79 -10.07
N ASP A 26 2.21 14.65 -11.07
CA ASP A 26 2.42 14.30 -12.48
C ASP A 26 2.70 15.54 -13.36
N THR A 27 2.61 15.44 -14.68
CA THR A 27 3.01 16.51 -15.63
C THR A 27 1.96 17.61 -15.85
N GLY A 28 0.70 17.36 -15.48
CA GLY A 28 -0.42 18.24 -15.78
C GLY A 28 -1.74 17.52 -16.00
N PHE A 29 -2.83 18.29 -15.97
CA PHE A 29 -4.20 17.76 -15.94
C PHE A 29 -5.12 18.36 -17.02
N PRO A 30 -4.69 18.57 -18.28
CA PRO A 30 -5.55 19.11 -19.32
C PRO A 30 -6.81 18.25 -19.54
N TYR A 31 -7.92 18.93 -19.85
CA TYR A 31 -9.26 18.36 -20.01
C TYR A 31 -9.87 17.74 -18.75
N VAL A 32 -9.22 17.74 -17.58
CA VAL A 32 -9.86 17.30 -16.33
C VAL A 32 -10.98 18.25 -15.91
N ASN A 33 -10.91 19.52 -16.31
CA ASN A 33 -11.96 20.51 -16.06
C ASN A 33 -13.13 20.46 -17.07
N THR A 34 -13.00 19.78 -18.22
CA THR A 34 -14.00 19.83 -19.31
C THR A 34 -14.46 18.47 -19.83
N GLY A 35 -13.59 17.45 -19.83
CA GLY A 35 -13.87 16.14 -20.40
C GLY A 35 -14.89 15.34 -19.60
N SER A 36 -15.81 14.65 -20.28
CA SER A 36 -16.88 13.87 -19.65
C SER A 36 -16.39 12.73 -18.77
N ALA A 37 -15.19 12.20 -19.03
CA ALA A 37 -14.53 11.17 -18.22
C ALA A 37 -14.33 11.58 -16.74
N TYR A 38 -14.28 12.89 -16.45
CA TYR A 38 -14.11 13.42 -15.10
C TYR A 38 -15.33 14.20 -14.60
N GLU A 39 -16.44 14.21 -15.36
CA GLU A 39 -17.67 14.93 -14.98
C GLU A 39 -18.21 14.49 -13.63
N ARG A 40 -18.13 13.18 -13.36
CA ARG A 40 -18.53 12.63 -12.07
C ARG A 40 -17.70 13.17 -10.91
N LEU A 41 -16.39 13.32 -11.10
CA LEU A 41 -15.50 13.90 -10.08
C LEU A 41 -15.82 15.37 -9.83
N ARG A 42 -16.05 16.14 -10.90
CA ARG A 42 -16.39 17.57 -10.82
C ARG A 42 -17.75 17.81 -10.16
N SER A 43 -18.80 17.14 -10.65
CA SER A 43 -20.18 17.29 -10.15
C SER A 43 -20.35 16.90 -8.68
N ARG A 44 -19.44 16.07 -8.16
CA ARG A 44 -19.42 15.65 -6.76
C ARG A 44 -18.41 16.42 -5.90
N GLY A 45 -17.71 17.39 -6.45
CA GLY A 45 -16.70 18.17 -5.70
C GLY A 45 -15.52 17.32 -5.22
N GLN A 46 -15.15 16.28 -5.97
CA GLN A 46 -14.07 15.35 -5.65
C GLN A 46 -12.71 15.84 -6.16
N ILE A 47 -12.65 16.84 -7.04
CA ILE A 47 -11.41 17.56 -7.32
C ILE A 47 -11.31 18.70 -6.30
N LYS A 48 -10.50 18.50 -5.25
CA LYS A 48 -10.46 19.36 -4.06
C LYS A 48 -9.55 20.57 -4.23
N GLY A 49 -8.58 20.46 -5.12
CA GLY A 49 -7.64 21.52 -5.43
C GLY A 49 -6.50 21.03 -6.32
N GLY A 50 -5.60 21.95 -6.62
CA GLY A 50 -4.41 21.62 -7.38
C GLY A 50 -3.51 22.82 -7.60
N TYR A 51 -2.25 22.55 -7.92
CA TYR A 51 -1.24 23.57 -8.13
C TYR A 51 -0.20 23.09 -9.14
N ASN A 52 0.27 24.01 -9.97
CA ASN A 52 1.36 23.81 -10.90
C ASN A 52 2.62 24.40 -10.28
N PHE A 53 3.50 23.53 -9.78
CA PHE A 53 4.75 23.90 -9.10
C PHE A 53 5.84 24.35 -10.08
N ILE A 54 5.78 23.88 -11.33
CA ILE A 54 6.70 24.25 -12.42
C ILE A 54 6.56 25.74 -12.73
N ASN A 55 5.32 26.17 -13.03
CA ASN A 55 5.00 27.54 -13.43
C ASN A 55 4.46 28.42 -12.30
N LYS A 56 4.43 27.91 -11.06
CA LYS A 56 3.95 28.61 -9.86
C LYS A 56 2.54 29.20 -10.05
N SER A 57 1.62 28.37 -10.51
CA SER A 57 0.27 28.78 -10.93
C SER A 57 -0.79 27.80 -10.46
N THR A 58 -2.03 28.27 -10.28
CA THR A 58 -3.18 27.38 -10.03
C THR A 58 -3.73 26.74 -11.31
N ASN A 59 -3.25 27.15 -12.49
CA ASN A 59 -3.68 26.57 -13.76
C ASN A 59 -2.97 25.25 -14.06
N ILE A 60 -3.60 24.15 -13.64
CA ILE A 60 -3.19 22.77 -13.93
C ILE A 60 -3.87 22.17 -15.17
N TYR A 61 -4.82 22.90 -15.78
CA TYR A 61 -5.67 22.41 -16.87
C TYR A 61 -5.23 22.89 -18.25
N SER A 62 -4.17 23.71 -18.33
CA SER A 62 -3.67 24.24 -19.59
C SER A 62 -3.32 23.10 -20.56
N THR A 63 -3.79 23.19 -21.80
CA THR A 63 -3.43 22.25 -22.87
C THR A 63 -1.99 22.41 -23.35
N SER A 64 -1.26 23.41 -22.84
CA SER A 64 0.19 23.50 -23.00
C SER A 64 0.95 22.53 -22.09
N LEU A 65 0.31 22.03 -21.02
CA LEU A 65 0.90 21.00 -20.16
C LEU A 65 0.73 19.62 -20.80
N ASN A 66 1.64 18.72 -20.50
CA ASN A 66 1.51 17.32 -20.91
C ASN A 66 0.32 16.67 -20.17
N ASN A 67 -0.41 15.82 -20.88
CA ASN A 67 -1.65 15.20 -20.43
C ASN A 67 -1.48 13.88 -19.66
N HIS A 68 -0.24 13.47 -19.37
CA HIS A 68 0.05 12.23 -18.67
C HIS A 68 -0.62 12.16 -17.29
N GLY A 69 -0.65 13.27 -16.54
CA GLY A 69 -1.38 13.35 -15.26
C GLY A 69 -2.89 13.17 -15.40
N SER A 70 -3.51 13.69 -16.47
CA SER A 70 -4.90 13.38 -16.80
C SER A 70 -5.10 11.87 -17.04
N TYR A 71 -4.20 11.22 -17.76
CA TYR A 71 -4.27 9.77 -17.96
C TYR A 71 -4.17 9.01 -16.63
N CYS A 72 -3.22 9.37 -15.77
CA CYS A 72 -3.05 8.77 -14.45
C CYS A 72 -4.32 8.94 -13.60
N LEU A 73 -4.87 10.15 -13.51
CA LEU A 73 -6.15 10.41 -12.83
C LEU A 73 -7.29 9.59 -13.43
N GLY A 74 -7.32 9.47 -14.77
CA GLY A 74 -8.30 8.68 -15.50
C GLY A 74 -8.31 7.20 -15.13
N VAL A 75 -7.16 6.61 -14.79
CA VAL A 75 -7.06 5.23 -14.30
C VAL A 75 -7.69 5.07 -12.90
N ILE A 76 -7.66 6.13 -12.08
CA ILE A 76 -8.12 6.10 -10.68
C ILE A 76 -9.59 6.50 -10.55
N GLY A 77 -9.90 7.72 -10.96
CA GLY A 77 -11.19 8.37 -10.75
C GLY A 77 -12.06 8.48 -12.01
N GLY A 78 -11.50 8.16 -13.18
CA GLY A 78 -12.22 8.27 -14.45
C GLY A 78 -13.48 7.41 -14.48
N TYR A 79 -14.56 7.95 -15.06
CA TYR A 79 -15.85 7.28 -15.16
C TYR A 79 -16.53 7.59 -16.49
N ILE A 80 -16.90 6.54 -17.22
CA ILE A 80 -17.73 6.61 -18.42
C ILE A 80 -18.85 5.61 -18.23
N GLN A 81 -20.09 6.10 -18.20
CA GLN A 81 -21.26 5.26 -17.94
C GLN A 81 -21.29 4.05 -18.89
N ASN A 82 -21.45 2.86 -18.31
CA ASN A 82 -21.45 1.56 -19.01
C ASN A 82 -20.16 1.22 -19.79
N GLY A 83 -19.10 2.02 -19.67
CA GLY A 83 -17.84 1.82 -20.39
C GLY A 83 -16.62 1.65 -19.50
N PHE A 84 -16.49 2.48 -18.46
CA PHE A 84 -15.29 2.50 -17.61
C PHE A 84 -15.58 3.01 -16.20
N ALA A 85 -14.93 2.40 -15.21
CA ALA A 85 -14.80 2.94 -13.87
C ALA A 85 -13.36 2.70 -13.39
N GLY A 86 -12.74 3.75 -12.85
CA GLY A 86 -11.38 3.69 -12.33
C GLY A 86 -11.24 2.82 -11.07
N SER A 87 -10.01 2.73 -10.55
CA SER A 87 -9.70 1.91 -9.38
C SER A 87 -10.26 2.46 -8.05
N ALA A 88 -10.41 3.77 -7.90
CA ALA A 88 -11.03 4.42 -6.74
C ALA A 88 -11.96 5.57 -7.19
N PRO A 89 -13.11 5.25 -7.80
CA PRO A 89 -13.94 6.24 -8.48
C PRO A 89 -14.70 7.18 -7.52
N ASP A 90 -14.73 6.89 -6.22
CA ASP A 90 -15.39 7.71 -5.20
C ASP A 90 -14.38 8.44 -4.27
N ALA A 91 -13.08 8.44 -4.58
CA ALA A 91 -12.06 9.18 -3.81
C ALA A 91 -12.08 10.69 -4.08
N ASP A 92 -11.52 11.45 -3.15
CA ASP A 92 -11.18 12.87 -3.30
C ASP A 92 -9.76 13.01 -3.86
N PHE A 93 -9.52 14.02 -4.69
CA PHE A 93 -8.27 14.21 -5.43
C PHE A 93 -7.70 15.61 -5.26
N TYR A 94 -6.41 15.68 -4.99
CA TYR A 94 -5.58 16.86 -5.20
C TYR A 94 -4.62 16.62 -6.35
N LEU A 95 -4.51 17.59 -7.26
CA LEU A 95 -3.80 17.43 -8.53
C LEU A 95 -2.61 18.39 -8.60
N TYR A 96 -1.39 17.86 -8.60
CA TYR A 96 -0.18 18.67 -8.56
C TYR A 96 0.67 18.42 -9.80
N ALA A 97 0.92 19.48 -10.57
CA ALA A 97 1.84 19.41 -11.70
C ALA A 97 3.26 19.70 -11.19
N THR A 98 4.14 18.70 -11.28
CA THR A 98 5.50 18.72 -10.70
C THR A 98 6.61 18.44 -11.72
N GLU A 99 6.25 18.03 -12.94
CA GLU A 99 7.17 17.59 -13.99
C GLU A 99 6.82 18.25 -15.34
N ASP A 100 7.83 18.71 -16.06
CA ASP A 100 7.73 19.19 -17.43
C ASP A 100 8.20 18.10 -18.39
N ALA A 101 7.26 17.48 -19.10
CA ALA A 101 7.59 16.40 -20.03
C ALA A 101 8.56 16.78 -21.17
N ALA A 102 8.86 18.07 -21.37
CA ALA A 102 9.81 18.54 -22.36
C ALA A 102 11.25 18.69 -21.83
N ASN A 103 11.43 18.81 -20.51
CA ASN A 103 12.73 19.06 -19.89
C ASN A 103 12.89 18.19 -18.66
N GLU A 104 14.00 17.46 -18.58
CA GLU A 104 14.31 16.59 -17.45
C GLU A 104 15.37 17.29 -16.57
N ILE A 105 14.91 17.99 -15.53
CA ILE A 105 15.76 18.88 -14.73
C ILE A 105 15.73 18.54 -13.23
N PRO A 106 16.85 18.66 -12.50
CA PRO A 106 16.91 18.31 -11.08
C PRO A 106 15.90 19.07 -10.21
N GLU A 107 15.50 20.28 -10.62
CA GLU A 107 14.51 21.13 -9.95
C GLU A 107 13.14 20.44 -9.78
N GLU A 108 12.79 19.49 -10.66
CA GLU A 108 11.53 18.74 -10.56
C GLU A 108 11.46 17.90 -9.29
N GLN A 109 12.61 17.44 -8.76
CA GLN A 109 12.66 16.79 -7.46
C GLN A 109 12.27 17.73 -6.32
N LEU A 110 12.52 19.04 -6.46
CA LEU A 110 12.09 20.06 -5.50
C LEU A 110 10.57 20.30 -5.61
N TYR A 111 10.05 20.40 -6.84
CA TYR A 111 8.61 20.55 -7.08
C TYR A 111 7.82 19.36 -6.52
N TRP A 112 8.34 18.15 -6.69
CA TRP A 112 7.76 16.95 -6.09
C TRP A 112 7.71 17.04 -4.57
N ALA A 113 8.79 17.49 -3.92
CA ALA A 113 8.83 17.63 -2.48
C ALA A 113 7.83 18.69 -1.97
N GLN A 114 7.72 19.82 -2.65
CA GLN A 114 6.73 20.86 -2.32
C GLN A 114 5.29 20.34 -2.48
N ALA A 115 5.02 19.54 -3.51
CA ALA A 115 3.73 18.90 -3.69
C ALA A 115 3.45 17.82 -2.63
N ALA A 116 4.47 17.10 -2.16
CA ALA A 116 4.34 16.15 -1.05
C ALA A 116 4.08 16.84 0.29
N GLU A 117 4.71 18.00 0.55
CA GLU A 117 4.39 18.85 1.71
C GLU A 117 2.96 19.38 1.65
N GLU A 118 2.51 19.79 0.47
CA GLU A 118 1.14 20.23 0.26
C GLU A 118 0.14 19.08 0.43
N ALA A 119 0.48 17.87 -0.02
CA ALA A 119 -0.29 16.65 0.21
C ALA A 119 -0.42 16.33 1.71
N ASP A 120 0.65 16.47 2.50
CA ASP A 120 0.61 16.36 3.96
C ASP A 120 -0.31 17.44 4.58
N ARG A 121 -0.17 18.70 4.12
CA ARG A 121 -0.96 19.83 4.62
C ARG A 121 -2.46 19.62 4.44
N VAL A 122 -2.90 19.00 3.34
CA VAL A 122 -4.32 18.72 3.06
C VAL A 122 -4.80 17.38 3.63
N GLY A 123 -3.91 16.60 4.27
CA GLY A 123 -4.24 15.31 4.85
C GLY A 123 -4.47 14.21 3.80
N ALA A 124 -3.66 14.18 2.73
CA ALA A 124 -3.73 13.12 1.74
C ALA A 124 -3.35 11.76 2.34
N ASP A 125 -4.17 10.73 2.12
CA ASP A 125 -3.89 9.37 2.57
C ASP A 125 -2.91 8.66 1.64
N VAL A 126 -2.94 9.00 0.35
CA VAL A 126 -2.15 8.37 -0.69
C VAL A 126 -1.52 9.44 -1.59
N ILE A 127 -0.22 9.32 -1.84
CA ILE A 127 0.45 9.97 -2.97
C ILE A 127 0.64 8.93 -4.05
N THR A 128 0.25 9.24 -5.29
CA THR A 128 0.61 8.47 -6.47
C THR A 128 1.45 9.33 -7.40
N SER A 129 2.58 8.78 -7.85
CA SER A 129 3.51 9.50 -8.70
C SER A 129 4.06 8.57 -9.79
N SER A 130 3.78 8.93 -11.04
CA SER A 130 4.05 8.11 -12.22
C SER A 130 5.25 8.61 -13.03
N LEU A 131 6.27 9.08 -12.32
CA LEU A 131 7.51 9.68 -12.81
C LEU A 131 8.72 9.10 -12.06
N GLY A 132 9.92 9.36 -12.55
CA GLY A 132 11.15 8.94 -11.88
C GLY A 132 12.40 9.34 -12.64
N TYR A 133 13.50 9.46 -11.90
CA TYR A 133 14.70 10.15 -12.35
C TYR A 133 15.91 9.23 -12.34
N TYR A 134 16.79 9.38 -13.33
CA TYR A 134 18.17 8.87 -13.30
C TYR A 134 19.06 9.57 -14.34
N ASP A 135 18.47 9.97 -15.46
CA ASP A 135 19.08 10.74 -16.53
C ASP A 135 18.44 12.14 -16.54
N PHE A 136 19.22 13.18 -16.81
CA PHE A 136 18.79 14.58 -16.88
C PHE A 136 19.36 15.24 -18.14
N ASP A 137 18.75 16.34 -18.57
CA ASP A 137 19.17 17.06 -19.78
C ASP A 137 20.62 17.60 -19.68
N ASP A 138 21.05 17.94 -18.46
CA ASP A 138 22.43 18.24 -18.14
C ASP A 138 23.09 17.03 -17.46
N PRO A 139 24.00 16.32 -18.16
CA PRO A 139 24.57 15.06 -17.69
C PRO A 139 25.35 15.16 -16.37
N ARG A 140 25.67 16.38 -15.92
CA ARG A 140 26.33 16.60 -14.61
C ARG A 140 25.45 16.19 -13.43
N TYR A 141 24.13 16.11 -13.63
CA TYR A 141 23.19 15.70 -12.58
C TYR A 141 22.76 14.23 -12.70
N ASN A 142 23.22 13.52 -13.73
CA ASN A 142 22.88 12.12 -13.94
C ASN A 142 23.30 11.26 -12.74
N LEU A 143 22.41 10.33 -12.40
CA LEU A 143 22.60 9.38 -11.32
C LEU A 143 23.20 8.09 -11.86
N VAL A 144 24.10 7.50 -11.09
CA VAL A 144 24.61 6.16 -11.38
C VAL A 144 23.85 5.13 -10.58
N PHE A 145 23.99 3.84 -10.91
CA PHE A 145 23.26 2.79 -10.20
C PHE A 145 23.55 2.80 -8.69
N ALA A 146 24.76 3.17 -8.25
CA ALA A 146 25.09 3.29 -6.82
C ALA A 146 24.23 4.33 -6.07
N ASP A 147 23.64 5.29 -6.79
CA ASP A 147 22.75 6.30 -6.23
C ASP A 147 21.31 5.79 -6.07
N MET A 148 20.94 4.67 -6.72
CA MET A 148 19.64 4.01 -6.57
C MET A 148 19.55 3.22 -5.26
N ASN A 149 20.00 3.83 -4.16
CA ASN A 149 20.09 3.22 -2.83
C ASN A 149 18.95 3.62 -1.90
N GLY A 150 18.02 4.45 -2.39
CA GLY A 150 16.87 4.97 -1.67
C GLY A 150 17.14 6.23 -0.86
N THR A 151 18.38 6.72 -0.81
CA THR A 151 18.78 7.80 0.11
C THR A 151 19.63 8.90 -0.53
N THR A 152 20.27 8.66 -1.68
CA THR A 152 21.10 9.67 -2.35
C THR A 152 20.26 10.80 -2.94
N SER A 153 19.27 10.47 -3.76
CA SER A 153 18.50 11.49 -4.49
C SER A 153 17.69 12.37 -3.53
N PHE A 154 17.38 13.58 -3.99
CA PHE A 154 16.55 14.48 -3.19
C PHE A 154 15.13 13.93 -3.07
N ILE A 155 14.55 13.48 -4.19
CA ILE A 155 13.18 12.96 -4.22
C ILE A 155 12.99 11.67 -3.41
N ALA A 156 13.97 10.75 -3.35
CA ALA A 156 13.84 9.54 -2.52
C ALA A 156 13.75 9.87 -1.02
N ARG A 157 14.53 10.86 -0.56
CA ARG A 157 14.46 11.35 0.82
C ARG A 157 13.14 12.05 1.11
N SER A 158 12.67 12.90 0.20
CA SER A 158 11.37 13.58 0.32
C SER A 158 10.21 12.58 0.36
N ALA A 159 10.25 11.55 -0.50
CA ALA A 159 9.24 10.50 -0.53
C ALA A 159 9.24 9.66 0.76
N GLN A 160 10.41 9.38 1.32
CA GLN A 160 10.51 8.74 2.63
C GLN A 160 9.89 9.60 3.74
N ILE A 161 10.12 10.91 3.76
CA ILE A 161 9.52 11.81 4.75
C ILE A 161 7.98 11.78 4.64
N ALA A 162 7.43 11.80 3.43
CA ALA A 162 5.98 11.67 3.23
C ALA A 162 5.43 10.33 3.80
N VAL A 163 6.15 9.22 3.61
CA VAL A 163 5.77 7.94 4.23
C VAL A 163 5.84 8.02 5.76
N GLU A 164 6.88 8.63 6.32
CA GLU A 164 7.05 8.80 7.76
C GLU A 164 5.99 9.72 8.39
N LYS A 165 5.40 10.63 7.60
CA LYS A 165 4.26 11.46 7.98
C LYS A 165 2.92 10.74 7.95
N GLY A 166 2.89 9.50 7.47
CA GLY A 166 1.69 8.68 7.43
C GLY A 166 0.95 8.70 6.09
N ILE A 167 1.62 9.13 5.01
CA ILE A 167 1.07 9.06 3.64
C ILE A 167 1.51 7.76 2.98
N PHE A 168 0.60 7.03 2.34
CA PHE A 168 0.97 5.88 1.52
C PHE A 168 1.50 6.36 0.17
N VAL A 169 2.83 6.36 -0.01
CA VAL A 169 3.47 6.81 -1.26
C VAL A 169 3.61 5.64 -2.24
N VAL A 170 3.01 5.77 -3.43
CA VAL A 170 3.01 4.78 -4.51
C VAL A 170 3.72 5.36 -5.74
N THR A 171 4.76 4.69 -6.22
CA THR A 171 5.57 5.20 -7.34
C THR A 171 5.77 4.17 -8.45
N ALA A 172 5.95 4.66 -9.67
CA ALA A 172 6.28 3.83 -10.81
C ALA A 172 7.69 3.25 -10.69
N ALA A 173 7.87 2.01 -11.15
CA ALA A 173 9.20 1.39 -11.19
C ALA A 173 10.14 1.99 -12.25
N GLY A 174 9.56 2.57 -13.30
CA GLY A 174 10.25 3.04 -14.50
C GLY A 174 10.06 2.11 -15.70
N ASN A 175 10.35 2.63 -16.89
CA ASN A 175 10.11 1.97 -18.19
C ASN A 175 11.42 1.62 -18.91
N GLU A 176 12.50 1.40 -18.15
CA GLU A 176 13.86 1.27 -18.65
C GLU A 176 14.25 -0.18 -18.99
N GLY A 177 13.37 -1.16 -18.78
CA GLY A 177 13.67 -2.60 -18.92
C GLY A 177 14.22 -3.05 -20.28
N THR A 178 13.98 -2.27 -21.34
CA THR A 178 14.52 -2.51 -22.69
C THR A 178 15.68 -1.59 -23.09
N ASN A 179 15.97 -0.54 -22.32
CA ASN A 179 17.05 0.40 -22.64
C ASN A 179 18.37 -0.04 -21.95
N ALA A 180 19.43 0.76 -22.05
CA ALA A 180 20.74 0.43 -21.47
C ALA A 180 20.75 0.50 -19.93
N TRP A 181 19.91 1.34 -19.32
CA TRP A 181 19.81 1.50 -17.88
C TRP A 181 19.23 0.26 -17.21
N LYS A 182 18.10 -0.26 -17.73
CA LYS A 182 17.36 -1.47 -17.28
C LYS A 182 16.80 -1.44 -15.86
N ARG A 183 17.24 -0.51 -15.01
CA ARG A 183 17.09 -0.62 -13.56
C ARG A 183 15.99 0.29 -13.04
N ILE A 184 15.58 0.02 -11.80
CA ILE A 184 14.70 0.90 -11.03
C ILE A 184 15.24 2.34 -11.02
N VAL A 185 14.33 3.31 -11.04
CA VAL A 185 14.64 4.75 -10.96
C VAL A 185 14.19 5.33 -9.61
N THR A 186 14.75 6.48 -9.22
CA THR A 186 14.33 7.17 -7.99
C THR A 186 13.03 7.95 -8.22
N PRO A 187 12.08 8.00 -7.28
CA PRO A 187 12.14 7.53 -5.88
C PRO A 187 11.71 6.08 -5.65
N GLY A 188 11.48 5.30 -6.71
CA GLY A 188 11.08 3.89 -6.62
C GLY A 188 12.14 2.97 -6.00
N ASP A 189 13.37 3.45 -5.85
CA ASP A 189 14.48 2.78 -5.18
C ASP A 189 14.39 2.86 -3.64
N ASN A 190 13.59 3.77 -3.06
CA ASN A 190 13.46 3.93 -1.61
C ASN A 190 12.71 2.76 -0.94
N GLU A 191 13.24 2.24 0.16
CA GLU A 191 12.69 1.08 0.89
C GLU A 191 11.27 1.28 1.43
N LYS A 192 10.92 2.51 1.85
CA LYS A 192 9.62 2.81 2.48
C LYS A 192 8.53 3.15 1.46
N VAL A 193 8.92 3.62 0.29
CA VAL A 193 8.03 3.90 -0.85
C VAL A 193 7.52 2.59 -1.44
N PHE A 194 6.25 2.51 -1.83
CA PHE A 194 5.68 1.30 -2.42
C PHE A 194 5.71 1.37 -3.94
N THR A 195 6.59 0.59 -4.56
CA THR A 195 6.94 0.74 -5.97
C THR A 195 6.24 -0.31 -6.84
N ILE A 196 5.68 0.13 -7.97
CA ILE A 196 4.82 -0.70 -8.83
C ILE A 196 5.47 -0.96 -10.19
N GLY A 197 5.75 -2.23 -10.45
CA GLY A 197 6.11 -2.76 -11.76
C GLY A 197 4.89 -2.97 -12.67
N SER A 198 5.17 -3.32 -13.92
CA SER A 198 4.15 -3.47 -14.96
C SER A 198 4.06 -4.91 -15.45
N VAL A 199 2.84 -5.42 -15.55
CA VAL A 199 2.52 -6.68 -16.24
C VAL A 199 1.57 -6.47 -17.43
N THR A 200 1.57 -7.44 -18.32
CA THR A 200 0.60 -7.57 -19.41
C THR A 200 -0.77 -8.03 -18.90
N SER A 201 -1.77 -8.08 -19.78
CA SER A 201 -3.09 -8.64 -19.47
C SER A 201 -3.04 -10.11 -19.05
N THR A 202 -2.04 -10.86 -19.49
CA THR A 202 -1.83 -12.29 -19.15
C THR A 202 -1.03 -12.49 -17.86
N GLY A 203 -0.52 -11.41 -17.25
CA GLY A 203 0.28 -11.46 -16.02
C GLY A 203 1.78 -11.67 -16.23
N SER A 204 2.25 -11.72 -17.47
CA SER A 204 3.69 -11.70 -17.79
C SER A 204 4.28 -10.33 -17.52
N SER A 205 5.56 -10.25 -17.14
CA SER A 205 6.25 -8.96 -17.00
C SER A 205 6.20 -8.19 -18.32
N SER A 206 5.87 -6.90 -18.25
CA SER A 206 5.99 -6.01 -19.40
C SER A 206 7.47 -5.84 -19.72
N SER A 207 7.86 -5.97 -20.99
CA SER A 207 9.28 -5.93 -21.39
C SER A 207 9.97 -4.63 -20.95
N PHE A 208 9.26 -3.50 -20.99
CA PHE A 208 9.75 -2.20 -20.57
C PHE A 208 9.85 -2.02 -19.05
N SER A 209 9.21 -2.86 -18.22
CA SER A 209 9.20 -2.65 -16.77
C SER A 209 10.62 -2.74 -16.22
N SER A 210 11.04 -1.72 -15.49
CA SER A 210 12.38 -1.66 -14.89
C SER A 210 12.62 -2.76 -13.86
N TYR A 211 13.89 -3.13 -13.74
CA TYR A 211 14.35 -4.24 -12.92
C TYR A 211 14.92 -3.71 -11.60
N GLY A 212 14.56 -4.31 -10.48
CA GLY A 212 15.38 -4.25 -9.28
C GLY A 212 16.43 -5.37 -9.21
N PRO A 213 17.01 -5.63 -8.03
CA PRO A 213 16.82 -4.86 -6.80
C PRO A 213 17.38 -3.43 -6.92
N ASN A 214 17.16 -2.61 -5.90
CA ASN A 214 17.88 -1.34 -5.77
C ASN A 214 19.38 -1.60 -5.49
N ALA A 215 20.19 -0.54 -5.42
CA ALA A 215 21.64 -0.62 -5.23
C ALA A 215 22.07 -1.30 -3.92
N ASN A 216 21.21 -1.26 -2.90
CA ASN A 216 21.42 -1.90 -1.60
C ASN A 216 20.88 -3.34 -1.54
N GLY A 217 20.44 -3.90 -2.68
CA GLY A 217 19.87 -5.25 -2.73
C GLY A 217 18.44 -5.36 -2.19
N ARG A 218 17.74 -4.25 -1.94
CA ARG A 218 16.32 -4.27 -1.56
C ARG A 218 15.47 -4.69 -2.74
N ILE A 219 14.53 -5.60 -2.51
CA ILE A 219 13.57 -6.05 -3.51
C ILE A 219 12.76 -4.85 -4.00
N LYS A 220 12.91 -4.55 -5.29
CA LYS A 220 12.14 -3.56 -6.04
C LYS A 220 11.82 -4.13 -7.43
N PRO A 221 10.69 -3.74 -8.05
CA PRO A 221 9.54 -3.08 -7.41
C PRO A 221 8.96 -3.93 -6.26
N ASP A 222 8.07 -3.35 -5.44
CA ASP A 222 7.41 -4.10 -4.36
C ASP A 222 6.41 -5.10 -4.93
N ALA A 223 5.59 -4.66 -5.87
CA ALA A 223 4.56 -5.48 -6.51
C ALA A 223 4.32 -5.00 -7.94
N SER A 224 3.34 -5.58 -8.62
CA SER A 224 2.95 -5.18 -9.97
C SER A 224 1.45 -5.12 -10.17
N ALA A 225 1.06 -4.34 -11.16
CA ALA A 225 -0.29 -4.27 -11.69
C ALA A 225 -0.23 -4.16 -13.23
N ARG A 226 -1.39 -4.26 -13.89
CA ARG A 226 -1.44 -4.12 -15.35
C ARG A 226 -0.95 -2.75 -15.78
N GLY A 227 0.14 -2.74 -16.53
CA GLY A 227 0.67 -1.53 -17.15
C GLY A 227 0.83 -1.64 -18.66
N SER A 228 0.68 -2.81 -19.30
CA SER A 228 0.56 -2.88 -20.77
C SER A 228 -0.89 -2.80 -21.23
N SER A 229 -1.11 -1.97 -22.24
CA SER A 229 -2.42 -1.74 -22.85
C SER A 229 -3.50 -1.52 -21.79
N THR A 230 -3.19 -0.70 -20.79
CA THR A 230 -4.08 -0.33 -19.68
C THR A 230 -5.14 0.60 -20.24
N ALA A 231 -6.40 0.33 -19.93
CA ALA A 231 -7.51 1.19 -20.31
C ALA A 231 -7.50 2.45 -19.45
N ILE A 232 -7.68 3.60 -20.08
CA ILE A 232 -7.58 4.93 -19.48
C ILE A 232 -8.81 5.71 -19.92
N ALA A 233 -9.62 6.21 -18.99
CA ALA A 233 -10.65 7.17 -19.32
C ALA A 233 -10.00 8.55 -19.47
N TYR A 234 -10.13 9.17 -20.64
CA TYR A 234 -9.53 10.46 -20.91
C TYR A 234 -10.43 11.31 -21.80
N ASN A 235 -10.55 12.59 -21.44
CA ASN A 235 -11.41 13.54 -22.10
C ASN A 235 -12.85 12.98 -22.22
N ASN A 236 -13.24 12.44 -23.38
CA ASN A 236 -14.59 11.94 -23.63
C ASN A 236 -14.65 10.45 -24.00
N SER A 237 -13.54 9.71 -23.89
CA SER A 237 -13.49 8.31 -24.33
C SER A 237 -12.54 7.45 -23.49
N VAL A 238 -12.57 6.14 -23.74
CA VAL A 238 -11.54 5.22 -23.25
C VAL A 238 -10.44 5.13 -24.30
N THR A 239 -9.20 5.34 -23.86
CA THR A 239 -7.99 5.07 -24.64
C THR A 239 -7.15 3.99 -23.96
N TYR A 240 -6.03 3.60 -24.57
CA TYR A 240 -5.12 2.60 -24.03
C TYR A 240 -3.69 3.14 -24.01
N GLY A 241 -2.99 2.90 -22.92
CA GLY A 241 -1.59 3.28 -22.75
C GLY A 241 -0.74 2.12 -22.22
N SER A 242 0.57 2.21 -22.41
CA SER A 242 1.53 1.27 -21.79
C SER A 242 2.60 2.02 -21.00
N GLY A 243 2.83 1.57 -19.77
CA GLY A 243 3.84 2.13 -18.86
C GLY A 243 3.61 1.66 -17.42
N THR A 244 4.67 1.62 -16.60
CA THR A 244 4.52 1.52 -15.13
C THR A 244 3.70 2.68 -14.59
N SER A 245 3.71 3.80 -15.30
CA SER A 245 2.88 4.99 -15.07
C SER A 245 1.37 4.72 -15.06
N PHE A 246 0.88 3.65 -15.68
CA PHE A 246 -0.54 3.26 -15.62
C PHE A 246 -0.81 2.11 -14.64
N ALA A 247 0.20 1.29 -14.35
CA ALA A 247 0.12 0.28 -13.29
C ALA A 247 0.05 0.93 -11.90
N THR A 248 0.82 2.00 -11.70
CA THR A 248 0.93 2.77 -10.45
C THR A 248 -0.41 3.35 -9.98
N PRO A 249 -1.15 4.16 -10.77
CA PRO A 249 -2.45 4.68 -10.37
C PRO A 249 -3.51 3.57 -10.21
N LEU A 250 -3.43 2.49 -11.01
CA LEU A 250 -4.30 1.32 -10.81
C LEU A 250 -4.09 0.71 -9.42
N ALA A 251 -2.83 0.54 -9.00
CA ALA A 251 -2.49 0.07 -7.66
C ALA A 251 -2.88 1.09 -6.59
N ALA A 252 -2.59 2.38 -6.77
CA ALA A 252 -2.89 3.44 -5.81
C ALA A 252 -4.38 3.53 -5.47
N GLY A 253 -5.28 3.46 -6.45
CA GLY A 253 -6.71 3.44 -6.16
C GLY A 253 -7.15 2.15 -5.43
N GLY A 254 -6.56 1.01 -5.75
CA GLY A 254 -6.83 -0.22 -4.98
C GLY A 254 -6.32 -0.14 -3.54
N ILE A 255 -5.17 0.50 -3.33
CA ILE A 255 -4.58 0.77 -2.01
C ILE A 255 -5.49 1.73 -1.22
N ALA A 256 -6.00 2.79 -1.84
CA ALA A 256 -6.97 3.69 -1.22
C ALA A 256 -8.22 2.92 -0.77
N CYS A 257 -8.77 2.03 -1.62
CA CYS A 257 -9.89 1.17 -1.23
C CYS A 257 -9.54 0.22 -0.07
N LEU A 258 -8.29 -0.24 0.03
CA LEU A 258 -7.84 -1.09 1.13
C LEU A 258 -7.68 -0.29 2.43
N ILE A 259 -7.12 0.92 2.38
CA ILE A 259 -7.00 1.82 3.54
C ILE A 259 -8.40 2.19 4.03
N GLN A 260 -9.33 2.50 3.13
CA GLN A 260 -10.74 2.75 3.46
C GLN A 260 -11.37 1.59 4.26
N ALA A 261 -10.98 0.34 3.97
CA ALA A 261 -11.48 -0.83 4.69
C ALA A 261 -10.84 -1.03 6.06
N PHE A 262 -9.67 -0.43 6.32
CA PHE A 262 -8.92 -0.55 7.58
C PHE A 262 -8.27 0.78 7.98
N PRO A 263 -9.04 1.85 8.25
CA PRO A 263 -8.52 3.21 8.43
C PRO A 263 -7.63 3.37 9.67
N HIS A 264 -7.64 2.41 10.60
CA HIS A 264 -6.82 2.41 11.81
C HIS A 264 -5.67 1.41 11.77
N LYS A 265 -5.50 0.65 10.68
CA LYS A 265 -4.39 -0.30 10.56
C LYS A 265 -3.12 0.48 10.16
N PRO A 266 -1.97 0.23 10.81
CA PRO A 266 -0.71 0.85 10.41
C PRO A 266 -0.42 0.63 8.92
N LEU A 267 -0.02 1.67 8.19
CA LEU A 267 0.24 1.57 6.75
C LEU A 267 1.34 0.55 6.43
N GLN A 268 2.34 0.40 7.30
CA GLN A 268 3.37 -0.62 7.16
C GLN A 268 2.80 -2.05 7.13
N ASP A 269 1.79 -2.33 7.96
CA ASP A 269 1.11 -3.63 7.96
C ASP A 269 0.36 -3.85 6.65
N LEU A 270 -0.25 -2.80 6.09
CA LEU A 270 -0.91 -2.86 4.79
C LEU A 270 0.10 -3.08 3.66
N GLN A 271 1.25 -2.40 3.66
CA GLN A 271 2.33 -2.65 2.70
C GLN A 271 2.81 -4.11 2.78
N ASN A 272 3.06 -4.61 3.99
CA ASN A 272 3.48 -6.00 4.19
C ASN A 272 2.41 -6.98 3.73
N THR A 273 1.14 -6.72 4.03
CA THR A 273 0.01 -7.55 3.58
C THR A 273 -0.10 -7.57 2.05
N LEU A 274 0.10 -6.41 1.40
CA LEU A 274 0.10 -6.32 -0.07
C LEU A 274 1.23 -7.15 -0.68
N ARG A 275 2.46 -7.10 -0.12
CA ARG A 275 3.59 -7.95 -0.52
C ARG A 275 3.28 -9.44 -0.30
N GLN A 276 2.79 -9.81 0.88
CA GLN A 276 2.52 -11.18 1.30
C GLN A 276 1.38 -11.86 0.53
N THR A 277 0.46 -11.08 -0.02
CA THR A 277 -0.70 -11.59 -0.77
C THR A 277 -0.55 -11.50 -2.29
N ALA A 278 0.57 -10.92 -2.77
CA ALA A 278 0.90 -10.83 -4.18
C ALA A 278 1.23 -12.22 -4.79
N SER A 279 1.15 -12.33 -6.12
CA SER A 279 1.11 -13.63 -6.82
C SER A 279 2.38 -14.48 -6.72
N LEU A 280 3.54 -13.89 -6.41
CA LEU A 280 4.81 -14.61 -6.35
C LEU A 280 5.27 -14.90 -4.91
N TYR A 281 4.67 -14.25 -3.90
CA TYR A 281 5.07 -14.44 -2.50
C TYR A 281 5.02 -15.93 -2.07
N PRO A 282 6.03 -16.45 -1.34
CA PRO A 282 7.17 -15.73 -0.74
C PRO A 282 8.35 -15.48 -1.70
N ASN A 283 8.25 -15.88 -2.96
CA ASN A 283 9.26 -15.64 -3.98
C ASN A 283 9.12 -14.22 -4.57
N THR A 284 10.13 -13.84 -5.35
CA THR A 284 10.18 -12.57 -6.07
C THR A 284 10.83 -12.73 -7.44
N ASN A 285 10.62 -11.76 -8.32
CA ASN A 285 11.49 -11.56 -9.48
C ASN A 285 11.83 -10.08 -9.67
N ALA A 286 12.85 -9.80 -10.48
CA ALA A 286 13.41 -8.46 -10.64
C ALA A 286 12.44 -7.44 -11.26
N GLN A 287 11.46 -7.85 -12.07
CA GLN A 287 10.53 -6.91 -12.73
C GLN A 287 9.18 -6.79 -12.03
N GLN A 288 8.77 -7.81 -11.27
CA GLN A 288 7.45 -7.86 -10.62
C GLN A 288 7.50 -7.73 -9.10
N GLY A 289 8.68 -7.79 -8.48
CA GLY A 289 8.78 -7.87 -7.03
C GLY A 289 8.11 -9.12 -6.51
N TYR A 290 7.22 -8.96 -5.52
CA TYR A 290 6.38 -10.04 -4.98
C TYR A 290 5.22 -10.46 -5.90
N GLY A 291 5.10 -9.87 -7.08
CA GLY A 291 4.13 -10.28 -8.10
C GLY A 291 2.91 -9.38 -8.22
N ILE A 292 1.86 -9.88 -8.86
CA ILE A 292 0.63 -9.13 -9.11
C ILE A 292 -0.13 -8.95 -7.80
N LEU A 293 -0.52 -7.71 -7.49
CA LEU A 293 -1.32 -7.38 -6.30
C LEU A 293 -2.64 -8.16 -6.25
N ASN A 294 -3.10 -8.49 -5.05
CA ASN A 294 -4.38 -9.15 -4.84
C ASN A 294 -5.17 -8.51 -3.69
N PHE A 295 -6.00 -7.51 -4.02
CA PHE A 295 -6.73 -6.74 -3.00
C PHE A 295 -7.76 -7.58 -2.23
N LYS A 296 -8.37 -8.59 -2.86
CA LYS A 296 -9.25 -9.54 -2.16
C LYS A 296 -8.51 -10.28 -1.06
N LYS A 297 -7.35 -10.88 -1.37
CA LYS A 297 -6.53 -11.58 -0.39
C LYS A 297 -5.98 -10.62 0.67
N ALA A 298 -5.52 -9.44 0.26
CA ALA A 298 -5.03 -8.42 1.18
C ALA A 298 -6.09 -8.02 2.20
N ARG A 299 -7.33 -7.79 1.77
CA ARG A 299 -8.45 -7.50 2.67
C ARG A 299 -8.72 -8.68 3.62
N GLN A 300 -8.78 -9.91 3.10
CA GLN A 300 -9.03 -11.09 3.94
C GLN A 300 -7.96 -11.25 5.03
N GLN A 301 -6.68 -11.09 4.67
CA GLN A 301 -5.58 -11.18 5.62
C GLN A 301 -5.59 -10.01 6.62
N SER A 302 -5.89 -8.79 6.18
CA SER A 302 -6.02 -7.64 7.08
C SER A 302 -7.17 -7.77 8.08
N GLN A 303 -8.25 -8.49 7.74
CA GLN A 303 -9.34 -8.82 8.69
C GLN A 303 -8.91 -9.85 9.74
N LEU A 304 -8.10 -10.83 9.32
CA LEU A 304 -7.64 -11.92 10.20
C LEU A 304 -6.47 -11.49 11.08
N ASN A 305 -5.75 -10.42 10.70
CA ASN A 305 -4.76 -9.73 11.51
C ASN A 305 -5.42 -8.93 12.66
N VAL A 306 -6.25 -9.59 13.47
CA VAL A 306 -6.24 -9.31 14.92
C VAL A 306 -4.82 -9.63 15.31
N SER A 307 -4.11 -8.66 15.88
CA SER A 307 -2.75 -8.80 16.38
C SER A 307 -2.52 -10.24 16.81
N GLU A 308 -1.62 -10.96 16.12
CA GLU A 308 -0.82 -11.94 16.83
C GLU A 308 -0.15 -11.13 17.94
N LEU A 309 -0.88 -10.92 19.05
CA LEU A 309 -0.30 -10.74 20.35
C LEU A 309 0.81 -11.77 20.33
N GLN A 310 2.05 -11.29 20.39
CA GLN A 310 3.21 -12.10 20.72
C GLN A 310 2.79 -12.88 21.95
N THR A 311 2.20 -14.05 21.73
CA THR A 311 1.60 -14.82 22.79
C THR A 311 2.85 -15.37 23.41
N ALA A 312 3.25 -14.81 24.56
CA ALA A 312 4.23 -15.44 25.42
C ALA A 312 3.91 -16.93 25.38
N LYS A 313 4.88 -17.74 24.96
CA LYS A 313 4.67 -19.19 24.77
C LYS A 313 4.33 -19.77 26.14
N ILE A 314 3.04 -19.81 26.44
CA ILE A 314 2.47 -20.39 27.64
C ILE A 314 2.00 -21.78 27.26
N GLN A 315 2.50 -22.78 27.97
CA GLN A 315 2.12 -24.17 27.75
C GLN A 315 1.69 -24.79 29.07
N LEU A 316 0.47 -25.33 29.11
CA LEU A 316 -0.04 -26.12 30.23
C LEU A 316 0.48 -27.55 30.16
N TYR A 317 0.94 -28.11 31.28
CA TYR A 317 1.40 -29.49 31.34
C TYR A 317 1.21 -30.11 32.74
N PRO A 318 0.80 -31.38 32.86
CA PRO A 318 0.15 -32.17 31.81
C PRO A 318 -1.23 -31.59 31.48
N ASN A 319 -1.62 -31.69 30.21
CA ASN A 319 -2.98 -31.42 29.76
C ASN A 319 -3.37 -32.50 28.74
N PRO A 320 -4.26 -33.45 29.07
CA PRO A 320 -5.19 -33.42 30.20
C PRO A 320 -4.55 -33.60 31.59
N VAL A 321 -5.05 -32.86 32.58
CA VAL A 321 -4.61 -32.85 33.98
C VAL A 321 -5.36 -33.89 34.81
N ASP A 322 -4.67 -34.53 35.75
CA ASP A 322 -5.28 -35.39 36.76
C ASP A 322 -5.38 -34.67 38.11
N HIS A 323 -4.25 -34.41 38.77
CA HIS A 323 -4.22 -33.81 40.10
C HIS A 323 -3.62 -32.40 40.11
N THR A 324 -2.51 -32.22 39.40
CA THR A 324 -1.79 -30.94 39.32
C THR A 324 -1.43 -30.61 37.88
N PHE A 325 -1.44 -29.32 37.56
CA PHE A 325 -0.87 -28.80 36.32
C PHE A 325 0.21 -27.75 36.63
N GLY A 326 1.19 -27.64 35.74
CA GLY A 326 2.17 -26.58 35.68
C GLY A 326 1.96 -25.70 34.45
N VAL A 327 2.55 -24.51 34.50
CA VAL A 327 2.51 -23.52 33.41
C VAL A 327 3.95 -23.20 32.99
N LYS A 328 4.32 -23.58 31.77
CA LYS A 328 5.64 -23.26 31.21
C LYS A 328 5.53 -21.94 30.47
N THR A 329 6.30 -20.95 30.89
CA THR A 329 6.35 -19.62 30.27
C THR A 329 7.70 -18.95 30.55
N ALA A 330 8.12 -18.06 29.65
CA ALA A 330 9.31 -17.22 29.86
C ALA A 330 9.03 -16.01 30.77
N GLU A 331 7.76 -15.73 31.05
CA GLU A 331 7.33 -14.55 31.80
C GLU A 331 6.91 -14.90 33.23
N LYS A 332 7.12 -13.96 34.16
CA LYS A 332 6.66 -14.13 35.54
C LYS A 332 5.13 -14.12 35.61
N ILE A 333 4.55 -15.19 36.14
CA ILE A 333 3.11 -15.31 36.41
C ILE A 333 2.77 -14.43 37.62
N LYS A 334 1.75 -13.58 37.48
CA LYS A 334 1.18 -12.76 38.56
C LYS A 334 -0.01 -13.44 39.24
N GLY A 335 -0.75 -14.28 38.53
CA GLY A 335 -1.86 -15.04 39.07
C GLY A 335 -2.61 -15.82 37.98
N ILE A 336 -3.43 -16.77 38.39
CA ILE A 336 -4.26 -17.57 37.49
C ILE A 336 -5.70 -17.63 38.01
N GLU A 337 -6.66 -17.41 37.12
CA GLU A 337 -8.09 -17.57 37.42
C GLU A 337 -8.64 -18.76 36.62
N LEU A 338 -9.40 -19.64 37.26
CA LEU A 338 -10.03 -20.82 36.66
C LEU A 338 -11.52 -20.57 36.43
N TYR A 339 -12.01 -20.87 35.24
CA TYR A 339 -13.40 -20.72 34.83
C TYR A 339 -13.99 -22.03 34.31
N ASN A 340 -15.30 -22.23 34.51
CA ASN A 340 -16.05 -23.30 33.85
C ASN A 340 -16.49 -22.89 32.42
N THR A 341 -17.14 -23.80 31.70
CA THR A 341 -17.65 -23.57 30.33
C THR A 341 -18.75 -22.51 30.23
N LEU A 342 -19.38 -22.15 31.35
CA LEU A 342 -20.38 -21.07 31.44
C LEU A 342 -19.73 -19.71 31.74
N GLY A 343 -18.40 -19.62 31.84
CA GLY A 343 -17.68 -18.40 32.15
C GLY A 343 -17.73 -18.00 33.63
N GLN A 344 -18.18 -18.87 34.53
CA GLN A 344 -18.19 -18.61 35.96
C GLN A 344 -16.81 -18.91 36.55
N ARG A 345 -16.28 -17.99 37.35
CA ARG A 345 -14.99 -18.16 38.04
C ARG A 345 -15.14 -19.17 39.17
N ILE A 346 -14.36 -20.24 39.10
CA ILE A 346 -14.37 -21.37 40.03
C ILE A 346 -13.31 -21.18 41.13
N LYS A 347 -12.10 -20.75 40.75
CA LYS A 347 -10.95 -20.72 41.65
C LYS A 347 -9.93 -19.67 41.18
N THR A 348 -9.08 -19.20 42.10
CA THR A 348 -7.91 -18.38 41.80
C THR A 348 -6.67 -19.02 42.41
N PHE A 349 -5.53 -18.85 41.74
CA PHE A 349 -4.25 -19.38 42.18
C PHE A 349 -3.21 -18.26 42.24
N GLU A 350 -2.48 -18.23 43.35
CA GLU A 350 -1.26 -17.44 43.50
C GLU A 350 -0.10 -18.11 42.73
N PRO A 351 0.93 -17.35 42.31
CA PRO A 351 2.08 -17.90 41.57
C PRO A 351 2.75 -19.08 42.30
N ALA A 352 2.89 -20.21 41.62
CA ALA A 352 3.50 -21.44 42.11
C ALA A 352 4.05 -22.28 40.94
N ASP A 353 4.91 -23.25 41.23
CA ASP A 353 5.44 -24.16 40.20
C ASP A 353 4.36 -25.16 39.70
N GLU A 354 3.45 -25.56 40.59
CA GLU A 354 2.32 -26.45 40.28
C GLU A 354 1.02 -26.01 40.98
N TYR A 355 -0.11 -26.31 40.33
CA TYR A 355 -1.44 -25.89 40.71
C TYR A 355 -2.37 -27.09 40.93
N LYS A 356 -2.97 -27.20 42.11
CA LYS A 356 -3.81 -28.35 42.51
C LYS A 356 -5.27 -28.18 42.09
N VAL A 357 -5.79 -29.22 41.43
CA VAL A 357 -7.16 -29.28 40.88
C VAL A 357 -7.88 -30.59 41.20
N ASN A 358 -7.46 -31.29 42.26
CA ASN A 358 -8.05 -32.56 42.73
C ASN A 358 -9.55 -32.46 43.01
N ASP A 359 -9.99 -31.27 43.41
CA ASP A 359 -11.36 -30.93 43.78
C ASP A 359 -12.29 -30.72 42.58
N LEU A 360 -11.76 -30.71 41.35
CA LEU A 360 -12.55 -30.49 40.14
C LEU A 360 -13.06 -31.81 39.56
N PRO A 361 -14.35 -31.89 39.18
CA PRO A 361 -14.88 -32.94 38.34
C PRO A 361 -14.16 -33.03 36.98
N ALA A 362 -14.22 -34.22 36.35
CA ALA A 362 -13.77 -34.40 34.98
C ALA A 362 -14.53 -33.46 34.02
N GLY A 363 -13.81 -32.77 33.14
CA GLY A 363 -14.43 -31.76 32.28
C GLY A 363 -13.45 -30.77 31.64
N ILE A 364 -14.01 -29.79 30.94
CA ILE A 364 -13.25 -28.71 30.30
C ILE A 364 -13.35 -27.46 31.17
N TYR A 365 -12.20 -26.85 31.43
CA TYR A 365 -12.06 -25.58 32.13
C TYR A 365 -11.17 -24.63 31.34
N PHE A 366 -11.23 -23.34 31.68
CA PHE A 366 -10.41 -22.30 31.09
C PHE A 366 -9.60 -21.59 32.17
N LEU A 367 -8.29 -21.48 31.95
CA LEU A 367 -7.36 -20.78 32.82
C LEU A 367 -7.04 -19.42 32.21
N LYS A 368 -7.36 -18.34 32.91
CA LYS A 368 -6.90 -17.00 32.60
C LYS A 368 -5.62 -16.73 33.39
N ILE A 369 -4.50 -16.70 32.70
CA ILE A 369 -3.14 -16.58 33.26
C ILE A 369 -2.69 -15.14 33.05
N LEU A 370 -2.42 -14.44 34.16
CA LEU A 370 -1.93 -13.07 34.15
C LEU A 370 -0.40 -13.09 34.26
N THR A 371 0.29 -12.49 33.31
CA THR A 371 1.75 -12.33 33.32
C THR A 371 2.14 -10.86 33.55
N ALA A 372 3.44 -10.57 33.50
CA ALA A 372 3.93 -9.20 33.63
C ALA A 372 3.41 -8.27 32.51
N SER A 373 3.29 -8.80 31.29
CA SER A 373 3.02 -8.05 30.05
C SER A 373 1.60 -8.25 29.52
N GLN A 374 0.93 -9.37 29.83
CA GLN A 374 -0.34 -9.73 29.20
C GLN A 374 -1.24 -10.65 30.05
N THR A 375 -2.42 -10.94 29.53
CA THR A 375 -3.35 -11.96 30.06
C THR A 375 -3.69 -12.95 28.96
N VAL A 376 -3.52 -14.23 29.22
CA VAL A 376 -3.74 -15.32 28.24
C VAL A 376 -4.79 -16.30 28.77
N ILE A 377 -5.63 -16.83 27.88
CA ILE A 377 -6.63 -17.84 28.23
C ILE A 377 -6.23 -19.18 27.62
N GLU A 378 -6.05 -20.19 28.46
CA GLU A 378 -5.66 -21.54 28.07
C GLU A 378 -6.73 -22.57 28.45
N LYS A 379 -6.96 -23.56 27.58
CA LYS A 379 -7.92 -24.63 27.83
C LYS A 379 -7.26 -25.73 28.68
N MET A 380 -7.86 -26.09 29.81
CA MET A 380 -7.46 -27.20 30.66
C MET A 380 -8.51 -28.32 30.58
N VAL A 381 -8.08 -29.55 30.32
CA VAL A 381 -8.93 -30.75 30.32
C VAL A 381 -8.65 -31.54 31.59
N LYS A 382 -9.61 -31.63 32.51
CA LYS A 382 -9.53 -32.45 33.73
C LYS A 382 -10.01 -33.87 33.41
N LYS A 383 -9.17 -34.87 33.68
CA LYS A 383 -9.52 -36.29 33.59
C LYS A 383 -10.43 -36.73 34.72
#